data_AF-A0A925VCQ0-F1
#
_entry.id   AF-A0A925VCQ0-F1
#
_cell.length_a   1.000
_cell.length_b   1.000
_cell.length_c   1.000
_cell.angle_alpha   90.00
_cell.angle_beta   90.00
_cell.angle_gamma   90.00
#
_symmetry.space_group_name_H-M   'P 1'
#
loop_
_entity.id
_entity.type
_entity.pdbx_description
1 polymer ?
#
loop_
_entity_poly.entity_id
_entity_poly.type
_entity_poly.pdbx_seq_one_letter_code
_entity_poly.pdbx_strand_id
1 'polypeptide(L)'
;MPVKTLTLGFADRLTEVEIDVPEGEPRPWDATTKLAQVGKPTPRRDGHLKVSGKAIYTFDVDLPGMLHAVVLRCPLPCAKLSKISLERAASSPGVKAVLALAEAG
;
A
#
# COMPACT_ATOMS: atom_id res chain seq x y z
N MET A 1 11.07 9.63 -37.29
CA MET A 1 11.49 9.16 -35.96
C MET A 1 12.05 7.74 -36.15
N PRO A 2 13.12 7.32 -35.44
CA PRO A 2 13.79 6.06 -35.74
C PRO A 2 12.97 4.86 -35.25
N VAL A 3 12.46 4.08 -36.21
CA VAL A 3 11.77 2.81 -35.93
C VAL A 3 12.76 1.80 -35.37
N LYS A 4 12.42 1.19 -34.23
CA LYS A 4 13.20 0.13 -33.60
C LYS A 4 12.36 -1.15 -33.48
N THR A 5 12.97 -2.27 -33.83
CA THR A 5 12.36 -3.60 -33.64
C THR A 5 12.62 -4.10 -32.23
N LEU A 6 11.57 -4.46 -31.51
CA LEU A 6 11.64 -5.12 -30.20
C LEU A 6 11.07 -6.53 -30.27
N THR A 7 11.69 -7.45 -29.54
CA THR A 7 11.14 -8.79 -29.31
C THR A 7 10.30 -8.78 -28.04
N LEU A 8 8.98 -8.90 -28.16
CA LEU A 8 8.06 -8.85 -27.02
C LEU A 8 7.42 -10.22 -26.77
N GLY A 9 7.00 -10.49 -25.54
CA GLY A 9 6.29 -11.71 -25.18
C GLY A 9 6.94 -12.49 -24.04
N PHE A 10 6.44 -13.70 -23.79
CA PHE A 10 6.87 -14.54 -22.68
C PHE A 10 7.17 -15.96 -23.16
N ALA A 11 8.28 -16.51 -22.66
CA ALA A 11 8.72 -17.88 -22.89
C ALA A 11 8.71 -18.28 -24.38
N ASP A 12 7.77 -19.14 -24.77
CA ASP A 12 7.62 -19.73 -26.11
C ASP A 12 6.84 -18.86 -27.09
N ARG A 13 6.29 -17.72 -26.66
CA ARG A 13 5.46 -16.83 -27.49
C ARG A 13 6.10 -15.46 -27.61
N LEU A 14 7.13 -15.39 -28.44
CA LEU A 14 7.80 -14.13 -28.79
C LEU A 14 7.31 -13.60 -30.13
N THR A 15 7.07 -12.30 -30.21
CA THR A 15 6.69 -11.58 -31.43
C THR A 15 7.57 -10.36 -31.62
N GLU A 16 7.93 -10.09 -32.86
CA GLU A 16 8.64 -8.86 -33.22
C GLU A 16 7.62 -7.74 -33.46
N VAL A 17 7.87 -6.59 -32.85
CA VAL A 17 7.04 -5.39 -32.99
C VAL A 17 7.94 -4.22 -33.33
N GLU A 18 7.57 -3.47 -34.35
CA GLU A 18 8.18 -2.20 -34.68
C GLU A 18 7.55 -1.10 -33.86
N ILE A 19 8.37 -0.34 -33.15
CA ILE A 19 7.93 0.81 -32.37
C ILE A 19 8.67 2.05 -32.79
N ASP A 20 7.96 3.18 -32.75
CA ASP A 20 8.56 4.48 -32.96
C ASP A 20 9.13 5.00 -31.63
N VAL A 21 10.45 5.12 -31.55
CA VAL A 21 11.15 5.57 -30.33
C VAL A 21 11.78 6.93 -30.61
N PRO A 22 11.37 8.00 -29.90
CA PRO A 22 11.99 9.31 -30.03
C PRO A 22 13.50 9.30 -29.83
N GLU A 23 14.19 10.24 -30.46
CA GLU A 23 15.63 10.38 -30.33
C GLU A 23 16.03 10.79 -28.90
N GLY A 24 17.04 10.12 -28.32
CA GLY A 24 17.49 10.34 -26.95
C GLY A 24 16.82 9.45 -25.89
N GLU A 25 15.75 8.74 -26.24
CA GLU A 25 15.10 7.77 -25.34
C GLU A 25 16.00 6.53 -25.13
N PRO A 26 16.12 6.03 -23.88
CA PRO A 26 16.83 4.79 -23.60
C PRO A 26 16.18 3.62 -24.36
N ARG A 27 16.99 2.63 -24.75
CA ARG A 27 16.46 1.40 -25.39
C ARG A 27 15.42 0.76 -24.45
N PRO A 28 14.17 0.60 -24.88
CA PRO A 28 13.17 -0.11 -24.10
C PRO A 28 13.61 -1.56 -23.85
N TRP A 29 13.24 -2.11 -22.69
CA TRP A 29 13.49 -3.52 -22.42
C TRP A 29 12.61 -4.39 -23.33
N ASP A 30 13.21 -5.48 -23.78
CA ASP A 30 12.61 -6.49 -24.63
C ASP A 30 13.03 -7.89 -24.11
N ALA A 31 12.49 -8.95 -24.70
CA ALA A 31 12.76 -10.32 -24.30
C ALA A 31 14.25 -10.71 -24.40
N THR A 32 15.04 -9.96 -25.18
CA THR A 32 16.48 -10.17 -25.33
C THR A 32 17.33 -9.36 -24.35
N THR A 33 16.72 -8.44 -23.59
CA THR A 33 17.43 -7.56 -22.67
C THR A 33 18.00 -8.36 -21.51
N LYS A 34 19.34 -8.34 -21.39
CA LYS A 34 20.06 -8.95 -20.26
C LYS A 34 20.06 -8.01 -19.06
N LEU A 35 19.21 -8.30 -18.08
CA LEU A 35 19.06 -7.48 -16.88
C LEU A 35 20.00 -7.94 -15.77
N ALA A 36 20.64 -6.98 -15.10
CA ALA A 36 21.59 -7.27 -14.02
C ALA A 36 20.89 -7.65 -12.71
N GLN A 37 19.68 -7.17 -12.44
CA GLN A 37 18.97 -7.39 -11.18
C GLN A 37 17.55 -7.96 -11.35
N VAL A 38 16.81 -7.49 -12.36
CA VAL A 38 15.44 -7.93 -12.62
C VAL A 38 15.43 -9.38 -13.14
N GLY A 39 14.50 -10.19 -12.65
CA GLY A 39 14.36 -11.60 -13.01
C GLY A 39 15.32 -12.56 -12.31
N LYS A 40 16.22 -12.06 -11.44
CA LYS A 40 17.16 -12.89 -10.69
C LYS A 40 16.65 -13.24 -9.30
N PRO A 41 16.88 -14.47 -8.81
CA PRO A 41 16.57 -14.83 -7.42
C PRO A 41 17.47 -14.01 -6.49
N THR A 42 16.90 -13.00 -5.87
CA THR A 42 17.61 -12.11 -4.94
C THR A 42 16.89 -12.13 -3.59
N PRO A 43 17.59 -12.37 -2.47
CA PRO A 43 16.99 -12.31 -1.16
C PRO A 43 16.35 -10.93 -0.92
N ARG A 44 15.11 -10.93 -0.46
CA ARG A 44 14.43 -9.71 -0.07
C ARG A 44 15.08 -9.17 1.21
N ARG A 45 15.50 -7.89 1.21
CA ARG A 45 16.23 -7.26 2.32
C ARG A 45 15.50 -7.38 3.67
N ASP A 46 14.20 -7.12 3.69
CA ASP A 46 13.34 -7.23 4.88
C ASP A 46 12.75 -8.64 5.07
N GLY A 47 13.05 -9.58 4.16
CA GLY A 47 12.46 -10.92 4.16
C GLY A 47 12.73 -11.68 5.44
N HIS A 48 13.99 -11.76 5.89
CA HIS A 48 14.35 -12.47 7.11
C HIS A 48 13.67 -11.89 8.35
N LEU A 49 13.64 -10.56 8.49
CA LEU A 49 13.00 -9.90 9.63
C LEU A 49 11.51 -10.24 9.70
N LYS A 50 10.82 -10.26 8.55
CA LYS A 50 9.39 -10.59 8.47
C LYS A 50 9.08 -12.04 8.80
N VAL A 51 9.82 -12.99 8.22
CA VAL A 51 9.54 -14.43 8.41
C VAL A 51 10.01 -14.96 9.78
N SER A 52 10.92 -14.26 10.44
CA SER A 52 11.41 -14.62 11.78
C SER A 52 10.63 -13.97 12.93
N GLY A 53 9.66 -13.10 12.63
CA GLY A 53 8.94 -12.33 13.66
C GLY A 53 9.77 -11.24 14.34
N LYS A 54 10.94 -10.88 13.79
CA LYS A 54 11.83 -9.83 14.32
C LYS A 54 11.54 -8.44 13.77
N ALA A 55 10.70 -8.34 12.73
CA ALA A 55 10.26 -7.06 12.21
C ALA A 55 9.38 -6.35 13.24
N ILE A 56 9.75 -5.11 13.59
CA ILE A 56 8.95 -4.24 14.46
C ILE A 56 7.99 -3.46 13.56
N TYR A 57 6.70 -3.63 13.79
CA TYR A 57 5.63 -2.86 13.16
C TYR A 57 5.10 -1.80 14.11
N THR A 58 4.29 -0.88 13.58
CA THR A 58 3.68 0.19 14.38
C THR A 58 2.81 -0.34 15.53
N PHE A 59 2.30 -1.57 15.40
CA PHE A 59 1.51 -2.22 16.45
C PHE A 59 2.37 -2.76 17.60
N ASP A 60 3.66 -2.97 17.38
CA ASP A 60 4.61 -3.46 18.40
C ASP A 60 5.22 -2.31 19.21
N VAL A 61 4.87 -1.06 18.89
CA VAL A 61 5.43 0.14 19.52
C VAL A 61 4.54 0.58 20.68
N ASP A 62 5.06 0.48 21.89
CA ASP A 62 4.45 1.02 23.10
C ASP A 62 5.28 2.19 23.66
N LEU A 63 4.69 3.39 23.69
CA LEU A 63 5.33 4.59 24.22
C LEU A 63 4.79 4.96 25.61
N PRO A 64 5.62 5.50 26.52
CA PRO A 64 5.14 6.03 27.79
C PRO A 64 4.03 7.07 27.58
N GLY A 65 2.86 6.84 28.18
CA GLY A 65 1.70 7.73 28.07
C GLY A 65 0.89 7.61 26.77
N MET A 66 1.14 6.58 25.95
CA MET A 66 0.38 6.36 24.71
C MET A 66 -1.12 6.18 24.97
N LEU A 67 -1.94 6.95 24.25
CA LEU A 67 -3.39 6.81 24.26
C LEU A 67 -3.84 5.86 23.14
N HIS A 68 -4.85 5.06 23.43
CA HIS A 68 -5.47 4.16 22.47
C HIS A 68 -6.79 4.77 21.98
N ALA A 69 -7.00 4.77 20.67
CA ALA A 69 -8.21 5.28 20.05
C ALA A 69 -9.09 4.14 19.54
N VAL A 70 -10.41 4.33 19.64
CA VAL A 70 -11.42 3.42 19.08
C VAL A 70 -12.40 4.25 18.26
N VAL A 71 -12.67 3.82 17.03
CA VAL A 71 -13.62 4.48 16.13
C VAL A 71 -14.92 3.70 16.12
N LEU A 72 -15.99 4.31 16.66
CA LEU A 72 -17.34 3.79 16.50
C LEU A 72 -17.86 4.16 15.10
N ARG A 73 -18.20 3.16 14.30
CA ARG A 73 -18.69 3.33 12.92
C ARG A 73 -20.18 3.01 12.83
N CYS A 74 -20.84 3.61 11.83
CA CYS A 74 -22.23 3.28 11.51
C CYS A 74 -22.35 1.80 11.14
N PRO A 75 -23.29 1.03 11.74
CA PRO A 75 -23.52 -0.36 11.37
C PRO A 75 -24.38 -0.50 10.10
N LEU A 76 -24.97 0.59 9.62
CA LEU A 76 -25.86 0.61 8.46
C LEU A 76 -25.12 1.13 7.22
N PRO A 77 -25.32 0.53 6.03
CA PRO A 77 -24.69 0.98 4.79
C PRO A 77 -25.09 2.42 4.38
N CYS A 78 -26.32 2.82 4.68
CA CYS A 78 -26.85 4.16 4.42
C CYS A 78 -27.85 4.53 5.51
N ALA A 79 -27.60 5.63 6.21
CA ALA A 79 -28.46 6.15 7.27
C ALA A 79 -28.24 7.66 7.43
N LYS A 80 -29.24 8.37 7.96
CA LYS A 80 -29.10 9.75 8.44
C LYS A 80 -28.80 9.73 9.93
N LEU A 81 -27.81 10.50 10.36
CA LEU A 81 -27.48 10.62 11.78
C LEU A 81 -28.51 11.53 12.46
N SER A 82 -29.40 10.94 13.26
CA SER A 82 -30.43 11.70 13.99
C SER A 82 -29.91 12.32 15.28
N LYS A 83 -29.06 11.59 16.01
CA LYS A 83 -28.48 12.01 17.29
C LYS A 83 -27.19 11.27 17.57
N ILE A 84 -26.25 11.94 18.23
CA ILE A 84 -25.07 11.34 18.86
C ILE A 84 -25.02 11.79 20.34
N SER A 85 -24.76 10.87 21.27
CA SER A 85 -24.48 11.20 22.68
C SER A 85 -23.09 10.67 23.03
N LEU A 86 -22.26 11.56 23.57
CA LEU A 86 -20.89 11.26 23.98
C LEU A 86 -20.76 11.06 25.50
N GLU A 87 -21.81 11.32 26.28
CA GLU A 87 -21.78 11.44 27.75
C GLU A 87 -21.30 10.16 28.42
N ARG A 88 -21.86 9.02 28.00
CA ARG A 88 -21.50 7.70 28.55
C ARG A 88 -20.05 7.34 28.23
N ALA A 89 -19.61 7.63 27.01
CA ALA A 89 -18.23 7.38 26.60
C ALA A 89 -17.26 8.28 27.38
N ALA A 90 -17.57 9.57 27.50
CA ALA A 90 -16.74 10.55 28.21
C ALA A 90 -16.64 10.26 29.71
N SER A 91 -17.67 9.66 30.32
CA SER A 91 -17.69 9.31 31.74
C SER A 91 -17.08 7.94 32.05
N SER A 92 -16.64 7.19 31.04
CA SER A 92 -16.10 5.84 31.24
C SER A 92 -14.68 5.88 31.83
N PRO A 93 -14.34 5.01 32.80
CA PRO A 93 -12.99 4.97 33.37
C PRO A 93 -11.92 4.80 32.30
N GLY A 94 -10.85 5.59 32.39
CA GLY A 94 -9.71 5.51 31.47
C GLY A 94 -9.87 6.31 30.16
N VAL A 95 -11.05 6.82 29.84
CA VAL A 95 -11.25 7.68 28.66
C VAL A 95 -10.63 9.05 28.92
N LYS A 96 -9.82 9.52 27.96
CA LYS A 96 -9.16 10.84 28.01
C LYS A 96 -9.86 11.89 27.15
N ALA A 97 -10.49 11.48 26.06
CA ALA A 97 -11.22 12.36 25.15
C ALA A 97 -12.24 11.56 24.34
N VAL A 98 -13.32 12.22 23.93
CA VAL A 98 -14.32 11.70 23.00
C VAL A 98 -14.66 12.79 21.99
N LEU A 99 -14.66 12.45 20.70
CA LEU A 99 -14.86 13.39 19.61
C LEU A 99 -15.98 12.87 18.69
N ALA A 100 -16.92 13.74 18.35
CA ALA A 100 -17.85 13.47 17.25
C ALA A 100 -17.12 13.71 15.92
N LEU A 101 -17.16 12.72 15.02
CA LEU A 101 -16.60 12.84 13.67
C LEU A 101 -17.67 13.25 12.63
N ALA A 102 -18.93 13.31 13.04
CA ALA A 102 -20.07 13.69 12.22
C ALA A 102 -21.11 14.39 13.09
N GLU A 103 -21.82 15.34 12.48
CA GLU A 103 -22.92 16.08 13.09
C GLU A 103 -24.27 15.49 12.64
N ALA A 104 -25.31 15.65 13.47
CA ALA A 104 -26.65 15.25 13.08
C ALA A 104 -27.19 16.14 11.95
N GLY A 105 -27.81 15.53 10.94
CA GLY A 105 -28.31 16.23 9.74
C GLY A 105 -28.39 15.34 8.52
#